data_AF-A0A420VPP2-F1
#
_entry.id   AF-A0A420VPP2-F1
#
_cell.length_a   1.000
_cell.length_b   1.000
_cell.length_c   1.000
_cell.angle_alpha   90.00
_cell.angle_beta   90.00
_cell.angle_gamma   90.00
#
_symmetry.space_group_name_H-M   'P 1'
#
loop_
_entity.id
_entity.type
_entity.pdbx_description
1 polymer ?
#
loop_
_entity_poly.entity_id
_entity_poly.type
_entity_poly.pdbx_seq_one_letter_code
_entity_poly.pdbx_strand_id
1 'polypeptide(L)'
;MLFTYWIYLLAVRDSKYIKNKYSPNSEVISTTAVYKRPKINSHIIDTLHSGVKLNARNVNQDFYRIIFAEEYNSLKGSYIPKKALKFFNDTEL
;
A
#
# COMPACT_ATOMS: atom_id res chain seq x y z
N MET A 1 32.85 -12.55 -20.30
CA MET A 1 32.22 -11.25 -20.00
C MET A 1 30.72 -11.16 -20.33
N LEU A 2 30.13 -12.04 -21.16
CA LEU A 2 28.68 -11.99 -21.43
C LEU A 2 27.83 -12.37 -20.21
N PHE A 3 28.20 -13.43 -19.47
CA PHE A 3 27.38 -13.98 -18.38
C PHE A 3 27.09 -12.99 -17.24
N THR A 4 28.07 -12.16 -16.87
CA THR A 4 27.93 -11.14 -15.82
C THR A 4 26.96 -10.02 -16.19
N TYR A 5 26.84 -9.71 -17.49
CA TYR A 5 25.92 -8.68 -17.98
C TYR A 5 24.45 -9.11 -17.93
N TRP A 6 24.17 -10.39 -18.23
CA TRP A 6 22.81 -10.96 -18.11
C TRP A 6 22.33 -11.02 -16.66
N ILE A 7 23.21 -11.40 -15.72
CA ILE A 7 22.90 -11.42 -14.29
C ILE A 7 22.62 -10.01 -13.77
N TYR A 8 23.41 -9.02 -14.21
CA TYR A 8 23.18 -7.61 -13.88
C TYR A 8 21.82 -7.10 -14.39
N LEU A 9 21.47 -7.39 -15.65
CA LEU A 9 20.17 -7.01 -16.22
C LEU A 9 18.99 -7.66 -15.48
N LEU A 10 19.10 -8.93 -15.09
CA LEU A 10 18.10 -9.63 -14.29
C LEU A 10 17.92 -8.95 -12.92
N ALA A 11 19.01 -8.65 -12.22
CA ALA A 11 18.96 -7.98 -10.92
C ALA A 11 18.37 -6.55 -10.99
N VAL A 12 18.67 -5.80 -12.05
CA VAL A 12 18.07 -4.48 -12.29
C VAL A 12 16.57 -4.60 -12.56
N ARG A 13 16.14 -5.63 -13.30
CA ARG A 13 14.71 -5.85 -13.58
C ARG A 13 13.95 -6.28 -12.32
N ASP A 14 14.53 -7.18 -11.53
CA ASP A 14 13.93 -7.64 -10.28
C ASP A 14 13.86 -6.52 -9.24
N SER A 15 14.92 -5.71 -9.10
CA SER A 15 14.90 -4.55 -8.19
C SER A 15 13.83 -3.52 -8.59
N LYS A 16 13.66 -3.26 -9.90
CA LYS A 16 12.58 -2.38 -10.40
C LYS A 16 11.19 -2.97 -10.14
N TYR A 17 11.03 -4.28 -10.28
CA TYR A 17 9.77 -4.98 -10.02
C TYR A 17 9.39 -4.96 -8.53
N ILE A 18 10.38 -5.17 -7.65
CA ILE A 18 10.21 -5.06 -6.19
C ILE A 18 9.85 -3.62 -5.82
N LYS A 19 10.57 -2.63 -6.35
CA LYS A 19 10.32 -1.21 -6.05
C LYS A 19 8.90 -0.79 -6.46
N ASN A 20 8.44 -1.17 -7.66
CA ASN A 20 7.08 -0.86 -8.12
C ASN A 20 5.99 -1.59 -7.32
N LYS A 21 6.26 -2.79 -6.78
CA LYS A 21 5.29 -3.53 -5.96
C LYS A 21 5.06 -2.89 -4.59
N TYR A 22 6.04 -2.15 -4.07
CA TYR A 22 6.01 -1.54 -2.74
C TYR A 22 5.96 -0.01 -2.75
N SER A 23 6.04 0.64 -3.92
CA SER A 23 5.74 2.06 -4.04
C SER A 23 4.32 2.35 -3.51
N PRO A 24 4.16 3.37 -2.65
CA PRO A 24 2.84 3.74 -2.15
C PRO A 24 1.98 4.26 -3.31
N ASN A 25 0.74 3.77 -3.39
CA ASN A 25 -0.22 4.17 -4.42
C ASN A 25 -1.36 5.05 -3.87
N SER A 26 -1.34 5.32 -2.56
CA SER A 26 -2.36 6.08 -1.88
C SER A 26 -1.80 6.79 -0.65
N GLU A 27 -2.53 7.81 -0.21
CA GLU A 27 -2.24 8.58 0.99
C GLU A 27 -3.48 8.68 1.87
N VAL A 28 -3.26 8.61 3.18
CA VAL A 28 -4.29 8.85 4.18
C VAL A 28 -4.56 10.35 4.25
N ILE A 29 -5.78 10.79 3.92
CA ILE A 29 -6.15 12.22 3.90
C ILE A 29 -6.72 12.72 5.23
N SER A 30 -7.07 11.81 6.13
CA SER A 30 -7.60 12.14 7.45
C SER A 30 -7.30 11.01 8.44
N THR A 31 -7.03 11.38 9.69
CA THR A 31 -6.77 10.40 10.76
C THR A 31 -7.91 9.38 10.82
N THR A 32 -7.60 8.10 10.64
CA THR A 32 -8.60 7.05 10.47
C THR A 32 -8.25 5.78 11.23
N ALA A 33 -9.28 5.09 11.70
CA ALA A 33 -9.13 3.80 12.36
C ALA A 33 -8.80 2.69 11.34
N VAL A 34 -7.93 1.77 11.76
CA VAL A 34 -7.58 0.56 11.03
C VAL A 34 -8.31 -0.62 11.65
N TYR A 35 -8.99 -1.39 10.81
CA TYR A 35 -9.86 -2.48 11.22
C TYR A 35 -9.24 -3.84 10.94
N LYS A 36 -9.50 -4.81 11.82
CA LYS A 36 -9.09 -6.21 11.63
C LYS A 36 -9.83 -6.91 10.49
N ARG A 37 -11.06 -6.47 10.17
CA ARG A 37 -11.92 -7.01 9.11
C ARG A 37 -12.55 -5.86 8.31
N PRO A 38 -12.97 -6.07 7.04
CA PRO A 38 -13.55 -5.01 6.20
C PRO A 38 -15.02 -4.73 6.57
N LYS A 39 -15.27 -4.36 7.84
CA LYS A 39 -16.58 -4.03 8.40
C LYS A 39 -16.43 -2.91 9.42
N ILE A 40 -17.36 -1.95 9.44
CA ILE A 40 -17.27 -0.78 10.33
C ILE A 40 -17.42 -1.14 11.82
N ASN A 41 -18.12 -2.24 12.13
CA ASN A 41 -18.25 -2.75 13.50
C ASN A 41 -17.13 -3.77 13.86
N SER A 42 -16.07 -3.85 13.06
CA SER A 42 -14.91 -4.69 13.37
C SER A 42 -14.08 -4.07 14.49
N HIS A 43 -13.33 -4.92 15.19
CA HIS A 43 -12.28 -4.47 16.10
C HIS A 43 -11.28 -3.55 15.39
N ILE A 44 -11.03 -2.41 16.01
CA ILE A 44 -10.00 -1.43 15.62
C ILE A 44 -8.68 -1.92 16.22
N ILE A 45 -7.67 -2.06 15.38
CA ILE A 45 -6.35 -2.56 15.78
C ILE A 45 -5.32 -1.44 15.91
N ASP A 46 -5.52 -0.33 15.22
CA ASP A 46 -4.63 0.83 15.23
C ASP A 46 -5.33 2.05 14.60
N THR A 47 -4.65 3.19 14.57
CA THR A 47 -5.07 4.42 13.91
C THR A 47 -3.96 4.96 13.03
N LEU A 48 -4.26 5.27 11.76
CA LEU A 48 -3.31 5.98 10.89
C LEU A 48 -3.60 7.47 10.89
N HIS A 49 -2.55 8.27 10.94
CA HIS A 49 -2.64 9.72 10.82
C HIS A 49 -2.66 10.18 9.36
N SER A 50 -3.14 11.40 9.13
CA SER A 50 -3.09 12.05 7.82
C SER A 50 -1.63 12.17 7.34
N GLY A 51 -1.42 12.03 6.03
CA GLY A 51 -0.10 12.10 5.39
C GLY A 51 0.61 10.75 5.25
N VAL A 52 0.09 9.69 5.88
CA VAL A 52 0.69 8.35 5.77
C VAL A 52 0.48 7.82 4.35
N LYS A 53 1.61 7.53 3.67
CA LYS A 53 1.63 6.94 2.34
C LYS A 53 1.64 5.43 2.44
N LEU A 54 0.73 4.78 1.71
CA LEU A 54 0.59 3.33 1.75
C LEU A 54 0.16 2.76 0.41
N ASN A 55 0.39 1.47 0.23
CA ASN A 55 -0.15 0.70 -0.86
C ASN A 55 -1.43 0.01 -0.40
N ALA A 56 -2.56 0.36 -1.02
CA ALA A 56 -3.87 -0.18 -0.73
C ALA A 56 -4.48 -0.89 -1.94
N ARG A 57 -5.24 -1.97 -1.68
CA ARG A 57 -6.00 -2.71 -2.68
C ARG A 57 -7.48 -2.70 -2.35
N ASN A 58 -8.33 -2.49 -3.35
CA ASN A 58 -9.78 -2.51 -3.18
C ASN A 58 -10.26 -3.90 -2.72
N VAL A 59 -11.16 -3.95 -1.73
CA VAL A 59 -11.72 -5.20 -1.18
C VAL A 59 -13.22 -5.27 -1.42
N ASN A 60 -13.95 -4.24 -0.99
CA ASN A 60 -15.39 -4.14 -1.12
C ASN A 60 -15.79 -2.68 -1.37
N GLN A 61 -17.07 -2.34 -1.21
CA GLN A 61 -17.55 -0.98 -1.48
C GLN A 61 -16.97 0.05 -0.49
N ASP A 62 -16.72 -0.34 0.76
CA ASP A 62 -16.41 0.59 1.86
C ASP A 62 -14.96 0.56 2.35
N PHE A 63 -14.20 -0.49 2.01
CA PHE A 63 -12.86 -0.72 2.54
C PHE A 63 -11.82 -1.03 1.47
N TYR A 64 -10.60 -0.58 1.76
CA TYR A 64 -9.36 -1.04 1.16
C TYR A 64 -8.59 -1.94 2.13
N ARG A 65 -7.78 -2.86 1.59
CA ARG A 65 -6.80 -3.63 2.34
C ARG A 65 -5.42 -3.01 2.20
N ILE A 66 -4.73 -2.82 3.32
CA ILE A 66 -3.35 -2.36 3.35
C ILE A 66 -2.46 -3.50 2.87
N ILE A 67 -1.75 -3.28 1.76
CA ILE A 67 -0.78 -4.22 1.19
C ILE A 67 0.61 -3.96 1.75
N PHE A 68 0.95 -2.68 1.90
CA PHE A 68 2.23 -2.23 2.42
C PHE A 68 2.11 -0.81 2.98
N ALA A 69 2.77 -0.56 4.10
CA ALA A 69 2.99 0.77 4.65
C ALA A 69 4.38 0.74 5.30
N GLU A 70 5.27 1.65 4.90
CA GLU A 70 6.69 1.58 5.26
C GLU A 70 6.90 1.67 6.77
N GLU A 71 6.30 2.67 7.41
CA GLU A 71 6.36 2.89 8.86
C GLU A 71 5.37 2.01 9.64
N TYR A 72 4.37 1.44 8.97
CA TYR A 72 3.26 0.70 9.58
C TYR A 72 3.14 -0.73 9.04
N ASN A 73 4.27 -1.40 8.84
CA ASN A 73 4.30 -2.74 8.25
C ASN A 73 3.55 -3.79 9.11
N SER A 74 3.42 -3.54 10.42
CA SER A 74 2.58 -4.33 11.34
C SER A 74 1.09 -4.34 10.94
N LEU A 75 0.63 -3.32 10.22
CA LEU A 75 -0.76 -3.17 9.78
C LEU A 75 -1.03 -3.84 8.42
N LYS A 76 -0.03 -4.49 7.82
CA LYS A 76 -0.19 -5.24 6.58
C LYS A 76 -1.31 -6.27 6.70
N GLY A 77 -2.19 -6.27 5.70
CA GLY A 77 -3.34 -7.17 5.62
C GLY A 77 -4.59 -6.66 6.32
N SER A 78 -4.50 -5.54 7.04
CA SER A 78 -5.62 -4.88 7.73
C SER A 78 -6.40 -3.97 6.80
N TYR A 79 -7.47 -3.36 7.31
CA TYR A 79 -8.48 -2.69 6.49
C TYR A 79 -8.69 -1.24 6.87
N ILE A 80 -8.82 -0.37 5.86
CA ILE A 80 -9.06 1.07 6.02
C ILE A 80 -10.30 1.50 5.23
N PRO A 81 -11.11 2.43 5.77
CA PRO A 81 -12.25 2.99 5.04
C PRO A 81 -11.82 3.72 3.77
N LYS A 82 -12.58 3.56 2.68
CA LYS A 82 -12.26 4.24 1.41
C LYS A 82 -12.21 5.75 1.52
N LYS A 83 -13.11 6.32 2.31
CA LYS A 83 -13.24 7.77 2.52
C LYS A 83 -11.98 8.40 3.13
N ALA A 84 -11.10 7.58 3.72
CA ALA A 84 -9.86 8.04 4.34
C ALA A 84 -8.64 7.98 3.41
N LEU A 85 -8.77 7.43 2.19
CA LEU A 85 -7.67 7.29 1.24
C LEU A 85 -7.90 8.12 -0.02
N LYS A 86 -6.83 8.76 -0.48
CA LYS A 86 -6.72 9.34 -1.82
C LYS A 86 -5.68 8.56 -2.59
N PHE A 87 -6.06 8.00 -3.73
CA PHE A 87 -5.13 7.33 -4.62
C PHE A 87 -4.38 8.35 -5.46
N PHE A 88 -3.09 8.10 -5.68
CA PHE A 88 -2.33 8.82 -6.68
C PHE A 88 -2.82 8.30 -8.03
N ASN A 89 -3.55 9.11 -8.78
CA ASN A 89 -3.90 8.77 -10.14
C ASN A 89 -2.61 8.82 -10.97
N ASP A 90 -2.18 7.71 -11.53
CA ASP A 90 -1.18 7.68 -12.61
C ASP A 90 -1.81 8.20 -13.91
N THR A 91 -2.47 9.36 -13.88
CA THR A 91 -3.01 10.03 -15.08
C THR A 91 -2.08 11.15 -15.47
N GLU A 92 -0.86 10.81 -15.88
CA GLU A 92 0.03 11.66 -16.68
C GLU A 92 1.14 10.77 -17.25
N LEU A 93 0.88 10.14 -18.40
CA LEU A 93 1.86 9.70 -19.40
C LEU A 93 1.14 9.40 -20.72
#